data_AF-G3PAK0-F1
#
_entry.id   AF-G3PAK0-F1
#
_cell.length_a   1.000
_cell.length_b   1.000
_cell.length_c   1.000
_cell.angle_alpha   90.00
_cell.angle_beta   90.00
_cell.angle_gamma   90.00
#
_symmetry.space_group_name_H-M   'P 1'
#
loop_
_entity.id
_entity.type
_entity.pdbx_description
1 polymer ?
#
loop_
_entity_poly.entity_id
_entity_poly.type
_entity_poly.pdbx_seq_one_letter_code
_entity_poly.pdbx_strand_id
1 'polypeptide(L)'
;CERCDCNGHASSCDKETGNCLQCLHNTAGPRCERCQDGFYGNPVTDGAQACQPCPCPGTASNNQFTLTCYLEADGQPTCQGCPTGYTGRRCERCEPGFIGNPLLGQRCSVDNNDNCYDCDERGSEGCNGDVCHCKLNVEGPSCSNCKAGSFHLSRDVKDGCLSCFCMGVTQQCSSSTHYRDTVSSVFSPGNFQGFALVNRQRTNRISTGFTVEVSTEGTQLSYTNFDYLGQEPHYWQLPGIFQDDKVGSYGGKIKYSISYVAGPRGSPIDDADVQ
;
A
#
# COMPACT_ATOMS: atom_id res chain seq x y z
N CYS A 1 -46.16 5.84 -59.54
CA CYS A 1 -45.16 6.15 -58.50
C CYS A 1 -45.10 4.94 -57.59
N GLU A 2 -44.02 4.17 -57.63
CA GLU A 2 -43.82 3.06 -56.71
C GLU A 2 -43.18 3.57 -55.42
N ARG A 3 -43.54 2.96 -54.30
CA ARG A 3 -42.96 3.33 -53.01
C ARG A 3 -41.55 2.75 -52.91
N CYS A 4 -40.58 3.57 -52.52
CA CYS A 4 -39.22 3.10 -52.25
C CYS A 4 -39.25 2.02 -51.16
N ASP A 5 -38.68 0.86 -51.47
CA ASP A 5 -38.56 -0.25 -50.51
C ASP A 5 -37.21 -0.18 -49.80
N CYS A 6 -37.23 0.59 -48.71
CA CYS A 6 -36.10 0.90 -47.84
C CYS A 6 -36.24 0.24 -46.46
N ASN A 7 -37.00 -0.86 -46.36
CA ASN A 7 -37.31 -1.54 -45.09
C ASN A 7 -37.89 -0.62 -44.00
N GLY A 8 -38.50 0.52 -44.39
CA GLY A 8 -39.02 1.52 -43.46
C GLY A 8 -37.97 2.45 -42.83
N HIS A 9 -36.72 2.40 -43.29
CA HIS A 9 -35.59 3.16 -42.75
C HIS A 9 -35.20 4.40 -43.56
N ALA A 10 -35.85 4.68 -44.69
CA ALA A 10 -35.66 5.92 -45.43
C ALA A 10 -36.98 6.43 -46.00
N SER A 11 -37.10 7.75 -46.10
CA SER A 11 -38.29 8.43 -46.62
C SER A 11 -38.21 8.71 -48.13
N SER A 12 -37.02 8.58 -48.74
CA SER A 12 -36.81 8.87 -50.15
C SER A 12 -35.75 7.94 -50.76
N CYS A 13 -35.82 7.76 -52.07
CA CYS A 13 -34.83 7.01 -52.85
C CYS A 13 -34.40 7.80 -54.08
N ASP A 14 -33.19 7.52 -54.53
CA ASP A 14 -32.60 8.05 -55.74
C ASP A 14 -33.41 7.60 -56.97
N LYS A 15 -33.71 8.53 -57.86
CA LYS A 15 -34.63 8.29 -59.00
C LYS A 15 -34.00 7.47 -60.12
N GLU A 16 -32.68 7.42 -60.22
CA GLU A 16 -31.97 6.71 -61.29
C GLU A 16 -31.56 5.30 -60.85
N THR A 17 -31.09 5.17 -59.60
CA THR A 17 -30.55 3.91 -59.06
C THR A 17 -31.56 3.14 -58.21
N GLY A 18 -32.61 3.80 -57.71
CA GLY A 18 -33.56 3.21 -56.76
C GLY A 18 -33.02 3.04 -55.34
N ASN A 19 -31.79 3.50 -55.08
CA ASN A 19 -31.14 3.39 -53.78
C ASN A 19 -31.77 4.34 -52.76
N CYS A 20 -31.94 3.86 -51.53
CA CYS A 20 -32.47 4.64 -50.44
C CYS A 20 -31.49 5.76 -50.04
N LEU A 21 -32.02 6.97 -49.91
CA LEU A 21 -31.24 8.14 -49.53
C LEU A 21 -31.35 8.35 -48.02
N GLN A 22 -30.22 8.59 -47.37
CA GLN A 22 -30.12 8.89 -45.93
C GLN A 22 -30.83 7.85 -45.05
N CYS A 23 -30.34 6.60 -45.08
CA CYS A 23 -30.82 5.55 -44.19
C CYS A 23 -30.77 5.99 -42.72
N LEU A 24 -31.93 5.97 -42.05
CA LEU A 24 -32.17 6.31 -40.66
C LEU A 24 -32.03 5.07 -39.75
N HIS A 25 -32.16 5.26 -38.45
CA HIS A 25 -32.10 4.18 -37.45
C HIS A 25 -30.79 3.36 -37.50
N ASN A 26 -29.66 4.04 -37.79
CA ASN A 26 -28.33 3.44 -37.87
C ASN A 26 -28.23 2.29 -38.90
N THR A 27 -28.96 2.39 -40.01
CA THR A 27 -28.93 1.43 -41.12
C THR A 27 -28.11 1.96 -42.31
N ALA A 28 -27.64 1.05 -43.13
CA ALA A 28 -26.81 1.28 -44.30
C ALA A 28 -27.16 0.28 -45.41
N GLY A 29 -26.62 0.53 -46.59
CA GLY A 29 -26.86 -0.28 -47.79
C GLY A 29 -27.86 0.36 -48.75
N PRO A 30 -27.91 -0.10 -50.00
CA PRO A 30 -28.81 0.40 -51.04
C PRO A 30 -30.30 0.43 -50.64
N ARG A 31 -30.72 -0.45 -49.73
CA ARG A 31 -32.10 -0.58 -49.24
C ARG A 31 -32.21 -0.44 -47.72
N CYS A 32 -31.17 0.10 -47.08
CA CYS A 32 -31.07 0.19 -45.62
C CYS A 32 -31.20 -1.19 -44.93
N GLU A 33 -30.71 -2.24 -45.58
CA GLU A 33 -30.91 -3.65 -45.22
C GLU A 33 -29.87 -4.21 -44.23
N ARG A 34 -28.86 -3.42 -43.88
CA ARG A 34 -27.82 -3.78 -42.89
C ARG A 34 -27.61 -2.65 -41.91
N CYS A 35 -27.06 -2.94 -40.74
CA CYS A 35 -26.66 -1.89 -39.80
C CYS A 35 -25.41 -1.15 -40.30
N GLN A 36 -25.28 0.11 -39.89
CA GLN A 36 -24.05 0.90 -40.05
C GLN A 36 -22.91 0.28 -39.23
N ASP A 37 -21.67 0.58 -39.60
CA ASP A 37 -20.50 0.21 -38.81
C ASP A 37 -20.64 0.76 -37.38
N GLY A 38 -20.35 -0.07 -36.39
CA GLY A 38 -20.55 0.20 -34.97
C GLY A 38 -21.90 -0.28 -34.41
N PHE A 39 -22.78 -0.84 -35.26
CA PHE A 39 -24.10 -1.33 -34.85
C PHE A 39 -24.35 -2.78 -35.29
N TYR A 40 -25.13 -3.51 -34.49
CA TYR A 40 -25.55 -4.89 -34.77
C TYR A 40 -27.05 -5.07 -34.68
N GLY A 41 -27.56 -6.13 -35.32
CA GLY A 41 -28.97 -6.52 -35.32
C GLY A 41 -29.51 -6.74 -36.74
N ASN A 42 -30.84 -6.82 -36.88
CA ASN A 42 -31.48 -7.10 -38.17
C ASN A 42 -32.54 -6.06 -38.55
N PRO A 43 -32.20 -5.06 -39.39
CA PRO A 43 -33.12 -3.98 -39.78
C PRO A 43 -34.26 -4.42 -40.69
N VAL A 44 -34.22 -5.64 -41.24
CA VAL A 44 -35.31 -6.14 -42.08
C VAL A 44 -36.48 -6.62 -41.23
N THR A 45 -36.23 -7.14 -40.03
CA THR A 45 -37.26 -7.76 -39.16
C THR A 45 -37.61 -6.93 -37.94
N ASP A 46 -36.65 -6.17 -37.40
CA ASP A 46 -36.75 -5.61 -36.04
C ASP A 46 -37.11 -4.11 -36.03
N GLY A 47 -37.42 -3.53 -37.20
CA GLY A 47 -37.94 -2.18 -37.36
C GLY A 47 -36.99 -1.08 -36.89
N ALA A 48 -37.55 0.04 -36.41
CA ALA A 48 -36.77 1.27 -36.11
C ALA A 48 -35.72 1.16 -34.98
N GLN A 49 -35.74 0.09 -34.19
CA GLN A 49 -34.77 -0.17 -33.11
C GLN A 49 -33.85 -1.36 -33.40
N ALA A 50 -33.86 -1.84 -34.65
CA ALA A 50 -33.13 -3.01 -35.06
C ALA A 50 -31.61 -2.92 -34.87
N CYS A 51 -31.03 -1.74 -35.08
CA CYS A 51 -29.58 -1.55 -35.03
C CYS A 51 -29.17 -0.94 -33.70
N GLN A 52 -28.58 -1.76 -32.84
CA GLN A 52 -28.09 -1.40 -31.51
C GLN A 52 -26.57 -1.23 -31.52
N PRO A 53 -26.01 -0.31 -30.72
CA PRO A 53 -24.57 -0.06 -30.71
C PRO A 53 -23.81 -1.28 -30.19
N CYS A 54 -22.68 -1.59 -30.82
CA CYS A 54 -21.81 -2.67 -30.39
C CYS A 54 -21.34 -2.46 -28.94
N PRO A 55 -21.51 -3.43 -28.02
CA PRO A 55 -21.12 -3.26 -26.63
C PRO A 55 -19.63 -3.56 -26.40
N CYS A 56 -18.76 -3.18 -27.34
CA CYS A 56 -17.31 -3.32 -27.23
C CYS A 56 -16.77 -2.09 -26.47
N PRO A 57 -16.10 -2.26 -25.32
CA PRO A 57 -15.48 -1.15 -24.60
C PRO A 57 -14.39 -0.51 -25.48
N GLY A 58 -13.92 0.66 -25.06
CA GLY A 58 -12.90 1.42 -25.76
C GLY A 58 -12.13 2.30 -24.79
N THR A 59 -10.87 2.61 -25.12
CA THR A 59 -9.97 3.38 -24.24
C THR A 59 -9.94 4.88 -24.51
N ALA A 60 -10.66 5.36 -25.53
CA ALA A 60 -10.79 6.78 -25.84
C ALA A 60 -12.26 7.17 -25.81
N SER A 61 -12.56 8.44 -25.48
CA SER A 61 -13.92 8.96 -25.32
C SER A 61 -14.82 8.74 -26.54
N ASN A 62 -14.23 8.45 -27.72
CA ASN A 62 -14.94 8.38 -29.00
C ASN A 62 -14.66 7.10 -29.83
N ASN A 63 -13.95 6.08 -29.32
CA ASN A 63 -13.66 4.87 -30.10
C ASN A 63 -13.86 3.59 -29.29
N GLN A 64 -14.75 2.71 -29.76
CA GLN A 64 -14.84 1.30 -29.38
C GLN A 64 -13.61 0.56 -29.93
N PHE A 65 -13.09 -0.46 -29.21
CA PHE A 65 -11.91 -1.22 -29.65
C PHE A 65 -12.05 -1.85 -31.03
N THR A 66 -13.28 -2.18 -31.40
CA THR A 66 -13.67 -2.64 -32.73
C THR A 66 -14.98 -1.98 -33.12
N LEU A 67 -15.10 -1.59 -34.39
CA LEU A 67 -16.32 -1.04 -34.98
C LEU A 67 -17.29 -2.15 -35.41
N THR A 68 -16.95 -3.42 -35.23
CA THR A 68 -17.75 -4.54 -35.76
C THR A 68 -18.01 -5.60 -34.70
N CYS A 69 -19.29 -5.94 -34.53
CA CYS A 69 -19.75 -7.03 -33.69
C CYS A 69 -20.89 -7.78 -34.39
N TYR A 70 -21.09 -9.06 -34.04
CA TYR A 70 -22.13 -9.91 -34.60
C TYR A 70 -22.90 -10.64 -33.51
N LEU A 71 -24.10 -11.13 -33.84
CA LEU A 71 -24.91 -11.95 -32.95
C LEU A 71 -24.49 -13.42 -33.06
N GLU A 72 -24.17 -14.04 -31.93
CA GLU A 72 -23.99 -15.48 -31.85
C GLU A 72 -25.33 -16.22 -31.71
N ALA A 73 -25.29 -17.56 -31.78
CA ALA A 73 -26.48 -18.42 -31.74
C ALA A 73 -27.29 -18.29 -30.44
N ASP A 74 -26.67 -17.79 -29.36
CA ASP A 74 -27.30 -17.47 -28.08
C ASP A 74 -28.04 -16.12 -28.09
N GLY A 75 -28.06 -15.42 -29.24
CA GLY A 75 -28.71 -14.13 -29.40
C GLY A 75 -27.92 -12.98 -28.79
N GLN A 76 -26.63 -13.18 -28.53
CA GLN A 76 -25.82 -12.20 -27.83
C GLN A 76 -24.69 -11.62 -28.70
N PRO A 77 -24.32 -10.34 -28.49
CA PRO A 77 -23.30 -9.68 -29.30
C PRO A 77 -21.88 -10.11 -28.91
N THR A 78 -21.09 -10.44 -29.93
CA THR A 78 -19.66 -10.77 -29.86
C THR A 78 -18.87 -9.77 -30.69
N CYS A 79 -17.85 -9.17 -30.07
CA CYS A 79 -16.94 -8.23 -30.71
C CYS A 79 -15.92 -8.98 -31.57
N GLN A 80 -15.68 -8.51 -32.80
CA GLN A 80 -14.72 -9.14 -33.70
C GLN A 80 -13.34 -8.51 -33.55
N GLY A 81 -12.33 -9.35 -33.29
CA GLY A 81 -10.92 -8.95 -33.26
C GLY A 81 -10.57 -8.07 -32.07
N CYS A 82 -10.54 -8.64 -30.86
CA CYS A 82 -10.05 -7.91 -29.70
C CYS A 82 -8.59 -7.47 -29.91
N PRO A 83 -8.23 -6.22 -29.55
CA PRO A 83 -6.84 -5.77 -29.58
C PRO A 83 -5.96 -6.65 -28.68
N THR A 84 -4.67 -6.69 -28.97
CA THR A 84 -3.68 -7.42 -28.17
C THR A 84 -3.78 -7.05 -26.69
N GLY A 85 -3.85 -8.05 -25.81
CA GLY A 85 -3.99 -7.85 -24.36
C GLY A 85 -5.43 -7.81 -23.86
N TYR A 86 -6.43 -7.88 -24.74
CA TYR A 86 -7.86 -7.88 -24.38
C TYR A 86 -8.51 -9.22 -24.79
N THR A 87 -9.41 -9.71 -23.94
CA THR A 87 -10.12 -10.97 -24.14
C THR A 87 -11.56 -10.88 -23.64
N GLY A 88 -12.34 -11.94 -23.89
CA GLY A 88 -13.76 -12.01 -23.60
C GLY A 88 -14.62 -11.70 -24.82
N ARG A 89 -15.91 -12.03 -24.71
CA ARG A 89 -16.85 -11.95 -25.84
C ARG A 89 -17.04 -10.51 -26.33
N ARG A 90 -16.84 -9.55 -25.44
CA ARG A 90 -16.89 -8.12 -25.71
C ARG A 90 -15.55 -7.43 -25.52
N CYS A 91 -14.42 -8.15 -25.48
CA CYS A 91 -13.11 -7.57 -25.12
C CYS A 91 -13.13 -6.88 -23.73
N GLU A 92 -13.98 -7.37 -22.83
CA GLU A 92 -14.26 -6.74 -21.54
C GLU A 92 -13.26 -7.11 -20.43
N ARG A 93 -12.31 -8.00 -20.73
CA ARG A 93 -11.29 -8.50 -19.80
C ARG A 93 -9.90 -8.34 -20.39
N CYS A 94 -8.89 -8.34 -19.54
CA CYS A 94 -7.52 -8.44 -19.98
C CYS A 94 -7.12 -9.91 -20.20
N GLU A 95 -6.31 -10.17 -21.23
CA GLU A 95 -5.67 -11.47 -21.42
C GLU A 95 -4.80 -11.83 -20.22
N PRO A 96 -4.55 -13.13 -19.97
CA PRO A 96 -3.58 -13.54 -18.95
C PRO A 96 -2.23 -12.82 -19.15
N GLY A 97 -1.73 -12.18 -18.09
CA GLY A 97 -0.49 -11.38 -18.12
C GLY A 97 -0.69 -9.88 -18.37
N PHE A 98 -1.92 -9.42 -18.61
CA PHE A 98 -2.26 -8.00 -18.75
C PHE A 98 -3.09 -7.52 -17.54
N ILE A 99 -2.81 -6.31 -17.07
CA ILE A 99 -3.51 -5.65 -15.96
C ILE A 99 -4.28 -4.44 -16.49
N GLY A 100 -5.51 -4.28 -16.02
CA GLY A 100 -6.40 -3.18 -16.37
C GLY A 100 -7.87 -3.57 -16.22
N ASN A 101 -8.76 -2.59 -16.35
CA ASN A 101 -10.21 -2.80 -16.38
C ASN A 101 -10.87 -2.06 -17.56
N PRO A 102 -11.09 -2.74 -18.71
CA PRO A 102 -11.71 -2.16 -19.89
C PRO A 102 -13.11 -1.58 -19.65
N LEU A 103 -13.89 -2.15 -18.72
CA LEU A 103 -15.25 -1.68 -18.41
C LEU A 103 -15.26 -0.31 -17.71
N LEU A 104 -14.14 0.08 -17.10
CA LEU A 104 -13.95 1.38 -16.47
C LEU A 104 -13.16 2.35 -17.38
N GLY A 105 -12.94 2.00 -18.64
CA GLY A 105 -12.13 2.78 -19.58
C GLY A 105 -10.62 2.68 -19.34
N GLN A 106 -10.16 1.77 -18.47
CA GLN A 106 -8.74 1.52 -18.29
C GLN A 106 -8.22 0.62 -19.41
N ARG A 107 -6.99 0.88 -19.87
CA ARG A 107 -6.32 0.03 -20.85
C ARG A 107 -5.80 -1.26 -20.21
N CYS A 108 -5.86 -2.37 -20.94
CA CYS A 108 -5.06 -3.54 -20.64
C CYS A 108 -3.63 -3.25 -21.10
N SER A 109 -2.71 -3.18 -20.14
CA SER A 109 -1.28 -3.13 -20.39
C SER A 109 -0.66 -4.40 -19.82
N VAL A 110 0.38 -4.91 -20.46
CA VAL A 110 1.34 -5.73 -19.74
C VAL A 110 1.71 -4.97 -18.47
N ASP A 111 1.80 -5.68 -17.35
CA ASP A 111 2.43 -5.09 -16.18
C ASP A 111 3.83 -4.67 -16.63
N ASN A 112 4.04 -3.38 -16.87
CA ASN A 112 5.36 -2.79 -17.05
C ASN A 112 5.97 -2.57 -15.65
N ASN A 113 5.70 -3.45 -14.69
CA ASN A 113 6.80 -3.95 -13.89
C ASN A 113 7.66 -4.77 -14.83
N ASP A 114 8.75 -4.16 -15.28
CA ASP A 114 9.96 -4.87 -15.72
C ASP A 114 10.08 -6.22 -15.00
N ASN A 115 10.47 -7.26 -15.74
CA ASN A 115 10.71 -8.64 -15.29
C ASN A 115 11.59 -8.77 -14.01
N CYS A 116 11.12 -8.29 -12.85
CA CYS A 116 11.83 -8.31 -11.58
C CYS A 116 11.47 -9.53 -10.76
N TYR A 117 10.84 -10.56 -11.36
CA TYR A 117 10.48 -11.78 -10.63
C TYR A 117 11.72 -12.46 -10.04
N ASP A 118 12.89 -12.27 -10.66
CA ASP A 118 14.17 -12.78 -10.19
C ASP A 118 14.82 -11.90 -9.11
N CYS A 119 14.27 -10.70 -8.83
CA CYS A 119 14.73 -9.81 -7.77
C CYS A 119 14.12 -10.20 -6.42
N ASP A 120 14.92 -10.29 -5.36
CA ASP A 120 14.41 -10.35 -4.00
C ASP A 120 13.87 -8.98 -3.58
N GLU A 121 12.56 -8.88 -3.41
CA GLU A 121 11.86 -7.65 -3.01
C GLU A 121 12.37 -7.05 -1.68
N ARG A 122 13.02 -7.84 -0.81
CA ARG A 122 13.62 -7.31 0.43
C ARG A 122 14.86 -6.49 0.14
N GLY A 123 15.64 -6.91 -0.85
CA GLY A 123 16.95 -6.36 -1.14
C GLY A 123 17.04 -5.51 -2.40
N SER A 124 15.99 -5.48 -3.22
CA SER A 124 15.92 -4.70 -4.46
C SER A 124 15.14 -3.39 -4.28
N GLU A 125 15.53 -2.35 -5.01
CA GLU A 125 14.78 -1.09 -5.18
C GLU A 125 13.96 -1.09 -6.47
N GLY A 126 14.14 -2.11 -7.32
CA GLY A 126 13.52 -2.26 -8.63
C GLY A 126 14.46 -2.99 -9.60
N CYS A 127 14.10 -3.03 -10.88
CA CYS A 127 14.97 -3.53 -11.94
C CYS A 127 14.83 -2.66 -13.19
N ASN A 128 15.74 -2.86 -14.13
CA ASN A 128 15.55 -2.50 -15.53
C ASN A 128 15.63 -3.80 -16.33
N GLY A 129 14.49 -4.30 -16.83
CA GLY A 129 14.39 -5.65 -17.40
C GLY A 129 14.84 -6.73 -16.39
N ASP A 130 15.83 -7.55 -16.75
CA ASP A 130 16.31 -8.66 -15.93
C ASP A 130 17.45 -8.27 -14.95
N VAL A 131 17.81 -6.99 -14.87
CA VAL A 131 18.91 -6.51 -14.01
C VAL A 131 18.35 -5.84 -12.75
N CYS A 132 18.62 -6.45 -11.60
CA CYS A 132 18.18 -5.96 -10.30
C CYS A 132 19.01 -4.76 -9.80
N HIS A 133 18.35 -3.73 -9.26
CA HIS A 133 18.99 -2.62 -8.56
C HIS A 133 18.99 -2.88 -7.06
N CYS A 134 20.12 -3.37 -6.53
CA CYS A 134 20.20 -3.74 -5.12
C CYS A 134 20.31 -2.52 -4.20
N LYS A 135 19.63 -2.59 -3.06
CA LYS A 135 19.78 -1.66 -1.94
C LYS A 135 21.22 -1.63 -1.45
N LEU A 136 21.60 -0.55 -0.78
CA LEU A 136 22.98 -0.21 -0.46
C LEU A 136 23.80 -1.35 0.17
N ASN A 137 23.24 -2.09 1.13
CA ASN A 137 23.95 -3.14 1.88
C ASN A 137 23.69 -4.56 1.34
N VAL A 138 23.17 -4.68 0.13
CA VAL A 138 22.75 -5.93 -0.51
C VAL A 138 23.55 -6.17 -1.79
N GLU A 139 23.83 -7.42 -2.10
CA GLU A 139 24.57 -7.85 -3.29
C GLU A 139 24.00 -9.12 -3.92
N GLY A 140 24.58 -9.48 -5.06
CA GLY A 140 24.19 -10.61 -5.88
C GLY A 140 23.24 -10.21 -7.02
N PRO A 141 23.11 -11.08 -8.04
CA PRO A 141 22.33 -10.80 -9.24
C PRO A 141 20.83 -10.63 -8.95
N SER A 142 20.32 -11.30 -7.90
CA SER A 142 18.94 -11.21 -7.43
C SER A 142 18.75 -10.33 -6.19
N CYS A 143 19.78 -9.62 -5.73
CA CYS A 143 19.72 -8.82 -4.49
C CYS A 143 19.25 -9.62 -3.25
N SER A 144 19.66 -10.89 -3.16
CA SER A 144 19.23 -11.82 -2.11
C SER A 144 20.25 -12.01 -0.98
N ASN A 145 21.45 -11.41 -1.10
CA ASN A 145 22.53 -11.59 -0.12
C ASN A 145 22.95 -10.26 0.50
N CYS A 146 23.32 -10.28 1.78
CA CYS A 146 23.93 -9.12 2.43
C CYS A 146 25.41 -9.01 2.05
N LYS A 147 25.87 -7.78 1.81
CA LYS A 147 27.30 -7.50 1.63
C LYS A 147 28.11 -7.90 2.87
N ALA A 148 29.41 -8.11 2.68
CA ALA A 148 30.33 -8.31 3.80
C ALA A 148 30.24 -7.15 4.80
N GLY A 149 30.08 -7.46 6.09
CA GLY A 149 29.87 -6.45 7.12
C GLY A 149 28.43 -5.99 7.28
N SER A 150 27.45 -6.68 6.68
CA SER A 150 26.02 -6.48 6.94
C SER A 150 25.28 -7.80 7.17
N PHE A 151 24.10 -7.73 7.80
CA PHE A 151 23.28 -8.88 8.15
C PHE A 151 21.79 -8.51 8.15
N HIS A 152 20.91 -9.51 8.30
CA HIS A 152 19.46 -9.32 8.41
C HIS A 152 18.81 -8.60 7.21
N LEU A 153 18.63 -9.33 6.11
CA LEU A 153 17.93 -8.85 4.91
C LEU A 153 16.42 -8.71 5.19
N SER A 154 15.89 -7.48 5.14
CA SER A 154 14.46 -7.18 5.40
C SER A 154 13.94 -6.02 4.55
N ARG A 155 12.62 -6.04 4.24
CA ARG A 155 11.93 -4.93 3.54
C ARG A 155 11.91 -3.65 4.35
N ASP A 156 11.79 -3.79 5.66
CA ASP A 156 11.68 -2.66 6.60
C ASP A 156 13.00 -1.91 6.78
N VAL A 157 14.11 -2.51 6.33
CA VAL A 157 15.43 -1.88 6.34
C VAL A 157 15.63 -1.16 5.01
N LYS A 158 15.77 0.17 5.09
CA LYS A 158 15.96 1.04 3.92
C LYS A 158 17.14 0.58 3.05
N ASP A 159 18.26 0.21 3.68
CA ASP A 159 19.48 -0.23 2.99
C ASP A 159 19.50 -1.76 2.72
N GLY A 160 18.38 -2.44 2.96
CA GLY A 160 18.17 -3.88 2.77
C GLY A 160 18.74 -4.73 3.90
N CYS A 161 20.04 -4.59 4.19
CA CYS A 161 20.70 -5.23 5.32
C CYS A 161 21.19 -4.20 6.34
N LEU A 162 21.24 -4.59 7.62
CA LEU A 162 21.81 -3.80 8.72
C LEU A 162 23.33 -3.95 8.74
N SER A 163 24.06 -2.85 8.88
CA SER A 163 25.52 -2.90 9.04
C SER A 163 25.90 -3.54 10.39
N CYS A 164 26.96 -4.36 10.36
CA CYS A 164 27.58 -4.87 11.57
C CYS A 164 28.12 -3.71 12.41
N PHE A 165 27.75 -3.70 13.67
CA PHE A 165 28.35 -2.83 14.66
C PHE A 165 28.75 -3.66 15.87
N CYS A 166 30.01 -4.05 15.89
CA CYS A 166 30.60 -4.78 17.01
C CYS A 166 31.63 -3.92 17.74
N MET A 167 31.37 -2.62 17.88
CA MET A 167 32.25 -1.66 18.58
C MET A 167 33.71 -1.67 18.08
N GLY A 168 33.93 -1.97 16.79
CA GLY A 168 35.27 -2.06 16.20
C GLY A 168 36.03 -3.37 16.48
N VAL A 169 35.45 -4.33 17.21
CA VAL A 169 36.07 -5.62 17.51
C VAL A 169 36.10 -6.53 16.27
N THR A 170 35.02 -6.55 15.50
CA THR A 170 34.89 -7.35 14.29
C THR A 170 33.88 -6.71 13.34
N GLN A 171 33.99 -7.04 12.05
CA GLN A 171 32.97 -6.74 11.04
C GLN A 171 32.24 -8.00 10.58
N GLN A 172 32.49 -9.15 11.20
CA GLN A 172 31.78 -10.39 10.94
C GLN A 172 30.68 -10.54 11.97
N CYS A 173 29.43 -10.44 11.54
CA CYS A 173 28.25 -10.62 12.38
C CYS A 173 27.14 -11.35 11.61
N SER A 174 26.23 -11.98 12.33
CA SER A 174 25.06 -12.66 11.75
C SER A 174 23.82 -12.40 12.60
N SER A 175 22.65 -12.60 12.00
CA SER A 175 21.39 -12.57 12.75
C SER A 175 21.41 -13.63 13.85
N SER A 176 21.01 -13.23 15.05
CA SER A 176 20.82 -14.14 16.18
C SER A 176 19.45 -14.81 16.10
N THR A 177 19.32 -16.01 16.65
CA THR A 177 18.02 -16.67 16.88
C THR A 177 17.37 -16.22 18.19
N HIS A 178 18.04 -15.40 19.00
CA HIS A 178 17.48 -14.85 20.23
C HIS A 178 16.46 -13.76 19.91
N TYR A 179 15.33 -13.78 20.63
CA TYR A 179 14.34 -12.72 20.58
C TYR A 179 14.71 -11.60 21.54
N ARG A 180 14.24 -10.37 21.26
CA ARG A 180 14.28 -9.28 22.22
C ARG A 180 13.04 -9.36 23.09
N ASP A 181 13.25 -9.32 24.39
CA ASP A 181 12.18 -9.11 25.35
C ASP A 181 12.11 -7.63 25.74
N THR A 182 10.92 -7.16 26.09
CA THR A 182 10.71 -5.79 26.58
C THR A 182 10.50 -5.82 28.08
N VAL A 183 11.46 -5.27 28.81
CA VAL A 183 11.31 -5.07 30.26
C VAL A 183 10.39 -3.87 30.48
N SER A 184 9.26 -4.10 31.15
CA SER A 184 8.31 -3.06 31.54
C SER A 184 8.03 -3.11 33.04
N SER A 185 7.55 -1.99 33.58
CA SER A 185 7.14 -1.91 34.98
C SER A 185 5.65 -1.67 35.06
N VAL A 186 4.98 -2.46 35.91
CA VAL A 186 3.55 -2.33 36.18
C VAL A 186 3.40 -2.13 37.68
N PHE A 187 2.92 -0.97 38.07
CA PHE A 187 2.77 -0.60 39.48
C PHE A 187 1.40 -1.02 40.00
N SER A 188 1.37 -1.51 41.24
CA SER A 188 0.13 -1.79 41.97
C SER A 188 0.25 -1.27 43.40
N PRO A 189 -0.89 -0.94 44.06
CA PRO A 189 -0.85 -0.43 45.44
C PRO A 189 -0.04 -1.35 46.37
N GLY A 190 1.01 -0.81 46.98
CA GLY A 190 1.92 -1.56 47.86
C GLY A 190 3.05 -2.32 47.15
N ASN A 191 3.08 -2.36 45.82
CA ASN A 191 4.18 -2.92 45.03
C ASN A 191 4.67 -1.93 43.98
N PHE A 192 5.79 -1.29 44.31
CA PHE A 192 6.43 -0.27 43.48
C PHE A 192 7.58 -0.83 42.62
N GLN A 193 7.68 -2.15 42.48
CA GLN A 193 8.70 -2.86 41.71
C GLN A 193 10.16 -2.45 42.00
N GLY A 194 10.45 -1.99 43.22
CA GLY A 194 11.80 -1.60 43.63
C GLY A 194 12.28 -0.22 43.16
N PHE A 195 11.39 0.59 42.56
CA PHE A 195 11.66 2.00 42.31
C PHE A 195 11.91 2.75 43.61
N ALA A 196 12.77 3.75 43.55
CA ALA A 196 13.08 4.62 44.68
C ALA A 196 13.34 6.05 44.22
N LEU A 197 13.21 7.02 45.13
CA LEU A 197 13.74 8.35 44.94
C LEU A 197 15.09 8.44 45.66
N VAL A 198 16.11 8.95 44.98
CA VAL A 198 17.44 9.16 45.54
C VAL A 198 17.89 10.59 45.33
N ASN A 199 18.67 11.13 46.27
CA ASN A 199 19.38 12.37 46.00
C ASN A 199 20.63 12.12 45.14
N ARG A 200 21.24 13.20 44.64
CA ARG A 200 22.43 13.15 43.76
C ARG A 200 23.60 12.37 44.36
N GLN A 201 23.78 12.44 45.67
CA GLN A 201 24.85 11.75 46.39
C GLN A 201 24.52 10.28 46.74
N ARG A 202 23.28 9.84 46.46
CA ARG A 202 22.72 8.52 46.85
C ARG A 202 22.83 8.23 48.35
N THR A 203 22.89 9.28 49.17
CA THR A 203 22.93 9.19 50.64
C THR A 203 21.53 9.08 51.22
N ASN A 204 20.54 9.65 50.54
CA ASN A 204 19.13 9.52 50.86
C ASN A 204 18.45 8.61 49.82
N ARG A 205 17.76 7.57 50.28
CA ARG A 205 17.01 6.63 49.43
C ARG A 205 15.63 6.38 50.02
N ILE A 206 14.62 6.85 49.31
CA ILE A 206 13.20 6.75 49.67
C ILE A 206 12.59 5.64 48.83
N SER A 207 12.07 4.59 49.47
CA SER A 207 11.44 3.45 48.77
C SER A 207 9.99 3.20 49.18
N THR A 208 9.40 4.12 49.94
CA THR A 208 8.03 4.03 50.48
C THR A 208 7.34 5.40 50.38
N GLY A 209 6.04 5.44 50.64
CA GLY A 209 5.25 6.68 50.54
C GLY A 209 4.84 7.04 49.10
N PHE A 210 4.99 6.11 48.16
CA PHE A 210 4.50 6.26 46.79
C PHE A 210 3.01 5.96 46.69
N THR A 211 2.35 6.69 45.80
CA THR A 211 0.98 6.45 45.37
C THR A 211 0.99 5.91 43.95
N VAL A 212 0.05 5.00 43.64
CA VAL A 212 -0.12 4.46 42.29
C VAL A 212 -1.36 5.10 41.69
N GLU A 213 -1.17 5.82 40.59
CA GLU A 213 -2.23 6.48 39.86
C GLU A 213 -2.47 5.76 38.53
N VAL A 214 -3.70 5.83 38.01
CA VAL A 214 -4.06 5.27 36.71
C VAL A 214 -4.08 6.40 35.70
N SER A 215 -3.33 6.24 34.61
CA SER A 215 -3.30 7.15 33.47
C SER A 215 -3.78 6.43 32.20
N THR A 216 -3.89 7.16 31.10
CA THR A 216 -4.23 6.60 29.78
C THR A 216 -3.16 5.65 29.22
N GLU A 217 -1.92 5.74 29.71
CA GLU A 217 -0.79 4.90 29.25
C GLU A 217 -0.48 3.74 30.20
N GLY A 218 -1.16 3.62 31.34
CA GLY A 218 -0.95 2.56 32.33
C GLY A 218 -0.96 3.09 33.77
N THR A 219 -0.38 2.32 34.69
CA THR A 219 -0.17 2.78 36.06
C THR A 219 1.09 3.62 36.16
N GLN A 220 1.07 4.68 36.98
CA GLN A 220 2.20 5.57 37.23
C GLN A 220 2.47 5.67 38.74
N LEU A 221 3.74 5.88 39.12
CA LEU A 221 4.13 6.19 40.49
C LEU A 221 4.15 7.69 40.69
N SER A 222 3.55 8.15 41.78
CA SER A 222 3.63 9.52 42.24
C SER A 222 4.15 9.59 43.68
N TYR A 223 4.83 10.69 43.99
CA TYR A 223 5.30 11.01 45.33
C TYR A 223 4.98 12.48 45.61
N THR A 224 4.37 12.77 46.75
CA THR A 224 3.89 14.12 47.10
C THR A 224 4.50 14.66 48.40
N ASN A 225 5.10 13.80 49.22
CA ASN A 225 5.64 14.14 50.54
C ASN A 225 7.03 14.81 50.45
N PHE A 226 7.21 15.73 49.50
CA PHE A 226 8.45 16.49 49.34
C PHE A 226 8.66 17.53 50.45
N ASP A 227 7.59 17.98 51.12
CA ASP A 227 7.67 18.95 52.23
C ASP A 227 8.49 18.44 53.42
N TYR A 228 8.62 17.12 53.56
CA TYR A 228 9.41 16.47 54.60
C TYR A 228 10.85 16.15 54.16
N LEU A 229 11.20 16.47 52.92
CA LEU A 229 12.53 16.27 52.36
C LEU A 229 13.29 17.60 52.34
N GLY A 230 14.62 17.52 52.25
CA GLY A 230 15.46 18.70 52.05
C GLY A 230 15.16 19.39 50.72
N GLN A 231 15.56 20.67 50.58
CA GLN A 231 15.52 21.41 49.32
C GLN A 231 16.63 20.95 48.37
N GLU A 232 16.59 19.69 47.96
CA GLU A 232 17.54 19.09 47.02
C GLU A 232 16.79 18.35 45.90
N PRO A 233 17.37 18.27 44.67
CA PRO A 233 16.77 17.52 43.59
C PRO A 233 16.81 16.02 43.89
N HIS A 234 15.69 15.36 43.60
CA HIS A 234 15.54 13.91 43.76
C HIS A 234 15.33 13.26 42.38
N TYR A 235 15.94 12.10 42.20
CA TYR A 235 15.97 11.34 40.97
C TYR A 235 15.26 10.01 41.17
N TRP A 236 14.49 9.57 40.16
CA TRP A 236 13.95 8.22 40.13
C TRP A 236 15.07 7.21 39.87
N GLN A 237 15.35 6.38 40.86
CA GLN A 237 16.21 5.22 40.73
C GLN A 237 15.41 4.05 40.15
N LEU A 238 15.79 3.62 38.95
CA LEU A 238 15.23 2.42 38.31
C LEU A 238 15.64 1.14 39.08
N PRO A 239 14.85 0.05 39.07
CA PRO A 239 15.25 -1.21 39.70
C PRO A 239 16.35 -1.95 38.91
N GLY A 240 16.94 -2.99 39.53
CA GLY A 240 18.08 -3.75 38.98
C GLY A 240 17.85 -4.31 37.57
N ILE A 241 16.62 -4.72 37.26
CA ILE A 241 16.23 -5.20 35.92
C ILE A 241 16.56 -4.20 34.80
N PHE A 242 16.66 -2.90 35.09
CA PHE A 242 17.10 -1.87 34.15
C PHE A 242 18.59 -1.51 34.28
N GLN A 243 19.25 -1.82 35.39
CA GLN A 243 20.63 -1.39 35.70
C GLN A 243 21.71 -2.44 35.44
N ASP A 244 21.38 -3.74 35.40
CA ASP A 244 22.38 -4.82 35.17
C ASP A 244 23.00 -4.77 33.76
N ASP A 245 23.94 -5.65 33.43
CA ASP A 245 24.56 -5.74 32.09
C ASP A 245 23.50 -5.81 30.97
N LYS A 246 23.47 -4.77 30.14
CA LYS A 246 22.55 -4.60 29.01
C LYS A 246 23.24 -4.68 27.65
N VAL A 247 24.37 -5.39 27.53
CA VAL A 247 24.99 -5.67 26.21
C VAL A 247 23.96 -6.28 25.24
N GLY A 248 23.06 -7.14 25.72
CA GLY A 248 21.97 -7.72 24.91
C GLY A 248 20.91 -6.71 24.44
N SER A 249 20.83 -5.52 25.04
CA SER A 249 19.92 -4.44 24.63
C SER A 249 20.56 -3.50 23.60
N TYR A 250 21.73 -3.84 23.04
CA TYR A 250 22.40 -3.04 22.01
C TYR A 250 21.44 -2.71 20.85
N GLY A 251 21.24 -1.42 20.56
CA GLY A 251 20.26 -0.93 19.57
C GLY A 251 18.80 -0.92 20.04
N GLY A 252 18.55 -1.08 21.34
CA GLY A 252 17.27 -0.82 22.00
C GLY A 252 17.12 0.64 22.43
N LYS A 253 15.91 1.02 22.88
CA LYS A 253 15.62 2.35 23.42
C LYS A 253 14.89 2.19 24.75
N ILE A 254 15.24 3.01 25.73
CA ILE A 254 14.44 3.18 26.95
C ILE A 254 13.42 4.29 26.71
N LYS A 255 12.15 4.05 27.07
CA LYS A 255 11.08 5.04 27.00
C LYS A 255 10.54 5.27 28.41
N TYR A 256 10.50 6.53 28.83
CA TYR A 256 9.94 6.95 30.11
C TYR A 256 9.29 8.32 29.98
N SER A 257 8.36 8.61 30.88
CA SER A 257 7.67 9.90 30.98
C SER A 257 7.75 10.37 32.43
N ILE A 258 8.14 11.61 32.65
CA ILE A 258 8.17 12.24 33.97
C ILE A 258 7.27 13.46 33.93
N SER A 259 6.40 13.59 34.93
CA SER A 259 5.57 14.77 35.16
C SER A 259 5.79 15.28 36.58
N TYR A 260 5.68 16.58 36.77
CA TYR A 260 5.78 17.23 38.07
C TYR A 260 4.82 18.40 38.14
N VAL A 261 4.39 18.74 39.36
CA VAL A 261 3.60 19.93 39.64
C VAL A 261 4.43 20.82 40.56
N ALA A 262 4.84 21.99 40.05
CA ALA A 262 5.58 22.96 40.85
C ALA A 262 4.64 23.62 41.87
N GLY A 263 5.10 23.77 43.10
CA GLY A 263 4.39 24.57 44.10
C GLY A 263 4.37 26.07 43.75
N PRO A 264 3.57 26.90 44.43
CA PRO A 264 3.42 28.33 44.12
C PRO A 264 4.70 29.16 44.18
N ARG A 265 5.75 28.62 44.83
CA ARG A 265 7.09 29.24 44.96
C ARG A 265 8.20 28.41 44.27
N GLY A 266 7.83 27.41 43.47
CA GLY A 266 8.79 26.56 42.77
C GLY A 266 9.38 27.28 41.55
N SER A 267 10.71 27.27 41.43
CA SER A 267 11.43 27.74 40.25
C SER A 267 12.10 26.56 39.55
N PRO A 268 12.21 26.56 38.21
CA PRO A 268 13.03 25.59 37.49
C PRO A 268 14.49 25.67 37.97
N ILE A 269 15.15 24.52 38.00
CA ILE A 269 16.59 24.40 38.28
C ILE A 269 17.22 23.76 37.04
N ASP A 270 18.27 24.37 36.50
CA ASP A 270 19.09 23.76 35.46
C ASP A 270 20.02 22.72 36.11
N ASP A 271 19.65 21.44 36.03
CA ASP A 271 20.50 20.29 36.40
C ASP A 271 20.34 19.17 35.35
N ALA A 272 21.13 18.11 35.44
CA ALA A 272 21.07 17.00 34.50
C ALA A 272 19.78 16.18 34.68
N ASP A 273 19.02 15.95 33.61
CA ASP A 273 17.75 15.19 33.68
C ASP A 273 17.92 13.68 33.91
N VAL A 274 19.11 13.13 33.61
CA VAL A 274 19.44 11.70 33.76
C VAL A 274 20.88 11.55 34.25
N GLN A 275 21.07 10.66 35.23
CA GLN A 275 22.39 10.36 35.81
C GLN A 275 22.64 8.85 35.92
#